data_AF-A0A9Q1BJI2-F1
#
_entry.id   AF-A0A9Q1BJI2-F1
#
_cell.length_a   1.000
_cell.length_b   1.000
_cell.length_c   1.000
_cell.angle_alpha   90.00
_cell.angle_beta   90.00
_cell.angle_gamma   90.00
#
_symmetry.space_group_name_H-M   'P 1'
#
loop_
_entity.id
_entity.type
_entity.pdbx_description
1 polymer ?
#
loop_
_entity_poly.entity_id
_entity_poly.type
_entity_poly.pdbx_seq_one_letter_code
_entity_poly.pdbx_strand_id
1 'polypeptide(L)'
;MFTNASSYLYNATKKRAFFKEVTILIPETWSDDPIYTSPKNATFSGADVIVAGYNPRFAQHGENSATPYTKHFEGCGKQAMYIHMTSYFLLQYRHLEQFYGDYGRVLVHEWGHYRWGLFNEYPDVVTDRRDAKYFYYSDSNRIWEPASCPSGWRLIPLKYTGRTGTPYRLCRGNEQVGYEFGCTTQPSRDQPLVAGSIMHSYLNYPQVVNFCDNWADDQSSYTTVRHLRNITNGVRAEATGKS
;
A
#
# COMPACT_ATOMS: atom_id res chain seq x y z
N MET A 1 5.59 5.89 13.23
CA MET A 1 5.33 5.74 11.78
C MET A 1 6.49 6.31 10.94
N PHE A 2 6.67 7.64 10.84
CA PHE A 2 7.68 8.24 9.95
C PHE A 2 9.12 7.78 10.19
N THR A 3 9.54 7.61 11.44
CA THR A 3 10.88 7.12 11.78
C THR A 3 11.15 5.73 11.17
N ASN A 4 10.23 4.79 11.38
CA ASN A 4 10.34 3.44 10.83
C ASN A 4 10.24 3.45 9.31
N ALA A 5 9.32 4.25 8.75
CA ALA A 5 9.18 4.41 7.32
C ALA A 5 10.46 4.95 6.66
N SER A 6 11.14 5.89 7.31
CA SER A 6 12.40 6.46 6.83
C SER A 6 13.49 5.39 6.73
N SER A 7 13.66 4.59 7.79
CA SER A 7 14.61 3.46 7.81
C SER A 7 14.25 2.39 6.77
N TYR A 8 12.97 2.06 6.67
CA TYR A 8 12.48 1.06 5.71
C TYR A 8 12.66 1.51 4.26
N LEU A 9 12.30 2.76 3.93
CA LEU A 9 12.52 3.37 2.62
C LEU A 9 14.00 3.41 2.27
N TYR A 10 14.87 3.75 3.22
CA TYR A 10 16.30 3.78 3.02
C TYR A 10 16.85 2.42 2.61
N ASN A 11 16.46 1.36 3.31
CA ASN A 11 16.87 0.01 2.95
C ASN A 11 16.27 -0.43 1.61
N ALA A 12 14.95 -0.26 1.43
CA ALA A 12 14.22 -0.64 0.22
C ALA A 12 14.73 0.04 -1.06
N THR A 13 15.32 1.23 -0.92
CA THR A 13 15.87 1.99 -2.04
C THR A 13 17.38 1.82 -2.17
N LYS A 14 17.98 0.80 -1.56
CA LYS A 14 19.44 0.57 -1.57
C LYS A 14 20.22 1.82 -1.13
N LYS A 15 19.75 2.43 -0.03
CA LYS A 15 20.33 3.60 0.64
C LYS A 15 20.22 4.92 -0.14
N ARG A 16 19.21 5.08 -1.00
CA ARG A 16 19.08 6.26 -1.89
C ARG A 16 18.04 7.28 -1.44
N ALA A 17 17.03 6.89 -0.68
CA ALA A 17 15.98 7.80 -0.23
C ALA A 17 15.60 7.54 1.23
N PHE A 18 15.36 8.61 1.99
CA PHE A 18 14.87 8.55 3.36
C PHE A 18 14.13 9.84 3.69
N PHE A 19 13.35 9.84 4.77
CA PHE A 19 12.69 11.02 5.28
C PHE A 19 13.64 11.75 6.21
N LYS A 20 14.19 12.87 5.72
CA LYS A 20 15.17 13.68 6.46
C LYS A 20 14.50 14.59 7.48
N GLU A 21 13.46 15.29 7.05
CA GLU A 21 12.70 16.25 7.86
C GLU A 21 11.22 16.01 7.57
N VAL A 22 10.41 16.07 8.63
CA VAL A 22 8.95 15.95 8.57
C VAL A 22 8.37 17.11 9.34
N THR A 23 7.67 18.00 8.63
CA THR A 23 6.87 19.06 9.23
C THR A 23 5.47 18.52 9.47
N ILE A 24 4.98 18.63 10.71
CA ILE A 24 3.60 18.29 11.08
C ILE A 24 2.82 19.56 11.32
N LEU A 25 1.78 19.75 10.53
CA LEU A 25 0.81 20.80 10.76
C LEU A 25 -0.34 20.27 11.62
N ILE A 26 -0.69 21.05 12.62
CA ILE A 26 -1.71 20.75 13.63
C ILE A 26 -2.96 21.59 13.37
N PRO A 27 -4.17 21.07 13.69
CA PRO A 27 -5.41 21.82 13.52
C PRO A 27 -5.47 23.07 14.40
N GLU A 28 -6.03 24.17 13.88
CA GLU A 28 -6.29 25.39 14.65
C GLU A 28 -7.23 25.19 15.85
N THR A 29 -8.00 24.11 15.85
CA THR A 29 -8.91 23.74 16.94
C THR A 29 -8.20 23.15 18.16
N TRP A 30 -6.91 22.79 18.03
CA TRP A 30 -6.13 22.28 19.15
C TRP A 30 -5.67 23.45 20.02
N SER A 31 -5.68 23.24 21.34
CA SER A 31 -5.11 24.20 22.28
C SER A 31 -3.63 24.43 21.96
N ASP A 32 -3.19 25.68 22.09
CA ASP A 32 -1.79 26.05 21.87
C ASP A 32 -0.84 25.30 22.84
N ASP A 33 0.37 24.99 22.37
CA ASP A 33 1.41 24.30 23.12
C ASP A 33 2.76 24.98 22.82
N PRO A 34 3.62 25.22 23.83
CA PRO A 34 4.93 25.85 23.63
C PRO A 34 5.85 25.15 22.61
N ILE A 35 5.63 23.86 22.29
CA ILE A 35 6.39 23.15 21.26
C ILE A 35 5.97 23.51 19.83
N TYR A 36 4.81 24.15 19.67
CA TYR A 36 4.29 24.54 18.36
C TYR A 36 5.02 25.76 17.83
N THR A 37 5.17 25.79 16.51
CA THR A 37 5.83 26.89 15.81
C THR A 37 5.01 27.30 14.61
N SER A 38 5.25 28.51 14.10
CA SER A 38 4.56 29.01 12.93
C SER A 38 4.68 28.01 11.76
N PRO A 39 3.57 27.69 11.07
CA PRO A 39 3.56 26.78 9.93
C PRO A 39 4.35 27.31 8.72
N LYS A 40 4.82 28.56 8.77
CA LYS A 40 5.46 29.28 7.65
C LYS A 40 4.57 29.21 6.40
N ASN A 41 5.02 28.49 5.38
CA ASN A 41 4.32 28.34 4.10
C ASN A 41 3.69 26.95 3.93
N ALA A 42 3.71 26.10 4.96
CA ALA A 42 3.02 24.82 4.90
C ALA A 42 1.51 25.06 5.02
N THR A 43 0.73 24.34 4.20
CA THR A 43 -0.73 24.43 4.19
C THR A 43 -1.33 23.04 4.00
N PHE A 44 -2.54 22.84 4.52
CA PHE A 44 -3.31 21.60 4.34
C PHE A 44 -3.45 21.17 2.88
N SER A 45 -3.75 22.13 2.01
CA SER A 45 -3.90 21.88 0.57
C SER A 45 -2.60 21.50 -0.15
N GLY A 46 -1.45 21.82 0.45
CA GLY A 46 -0.11 21.55 -0.10
C GLY A 46 0.64 20.43 0.61
N ALA A 47 -0.01 19.69 1.51
CA ALA A 47 0.62 18.60 2.26
C ALA A 47 0.80 17.34 1.40
N ASP A 48 1.95 16.67 1.55
CA ASP A 48 2.22 15.40 0.85
C ASP A 48 1.41 14.25 1.45
N VAL A 49 1.15 14.32 2.77
CA VAL A 49 0.30 13.39 3.51
C VAL A 49 -0.78 14.18 4.25
N ILE A 50 -2.03 13.84 4.01
CA ILE A 50 -3.18 14.37 4.74
C ILE A 50 -3.72 13.31 5.70
N VAL A 51 -4.04 13.71 6.93
CA VAL A 51 -4.74 12.90 7.92
C VAL A 51 -6.14 13.46 8.05
N ALA A 52 -7.13 12.72 7.53
CA ALA A 52 -8.51 13.15 7.50
C ALA A 52 -9.47 11.97 7.66
N GLY A 53 -10.76 12.28 7.87
CA GLY A 53 -11.82 11.29 7.84
C GLY A 53 -11.85 10.51 6.52
N TYR A 54 -12.49 9.33 6.53
CA TYR A 54 -12.55 8.48 5.36
C TYR A 54 -13.33 9.12 4.21
N ASN A 55 -12.97 8.72 2.98
CA ASN A 55 -13.74 9.05 1.80
C ASN A 55 -14.59 7.83 1.40
N PRO A 56 -15.94 7.92 1.33
CA PRO A 56 -16.81 6.80 0.98
C PRO A 56 -16.51 6.16 -0.38
N ARG A 57 -15.86 6.89 -1.30
CA ARG A 57 -15.40 6.33 -2.58
C ARG A 57 -14.36 5.23 -2.37
N PHE A 58 -13.47 5.42 -1.40
CA PHE A 58 -12.34 4.53 -1.10
C PHE A 58 -12.61 3.57 0.06
N ALA A 59 -13.59 3.86 0.93
CA ALA A 59 -14.02 2.97 2.00
C ALA A 59 -15.54 2.70 1.91
N GLN A 60 -15.92 1.86 0.93
CA GLN A 60 -17.32 1.60 0.60
C GLN A 60 -18.10 0.89 1.74
N HIS A 61 -17.39 0.24 2.66
CA HIS A 61 -17.98 -0.45 3.82
C HIS A 61 -17.91 0.39 5.10
N GLY A 62 -17.74 1.71 4.96
CA GLY A 62 -17.70 2.67 6.05
C GLY A 62 -16.30 2.88 6.64
N GLU A 63 -16.24 3.69 7.68
CA GLU A 63 -14.99 4.16 8.32
C GLU A 63 -14.06 3.01 8.74
N ASN A 64 -14.62 1.92 9.25
CA ASN A 64 -13.84 0.79 9.74
C ASN A 64 -13.12 0.00 8.63
N SER A 65 -13.47 0.24 7.38
CA SER A 65 -12.82 -0.34 6.19
C SER A 65 -11.81 0.59 5.54
N ALA A 66 -11.63 1.80 6.08
CA ALA A 66 -10.88 2.87 5.44
C ALA A 66 -9.37 2.69 5.65
N THR A 67 -8.70 2.06 4.68
CA THR A 67 -7.23 2.02 4.61
C THR A 67 -6.67 3.32 4.04
N PRO A 68 -5.37 3.59 4.26
CA PRO A 68 -4.68 4.65 3.53
C PRO A 68 -4.79 4.46 2.02
N TYR A 69 -4.74 5.56 1.28
CA TYR A 69 -4.73 5.55 -0.18
C TYR A 69 -4.02 6.78 -0.73
N THR A 70 -3.52 6.69 -1.96
CA THR A 70 -2.89 7.81 -2.65
C THR A 70 -3.82 8.35 -3.73
N LYS A 71 -4.01 9.68 -3.77
CA LYS A 71 -4.80 10.32 -4.83
C LYS A 71 -3.93 10.58 -6.05
N HIS A 72 -4.06 9.70 -7.04
CA HIS A 72 -3.30 9.73 -8.27
C HIS A 72 -4.18 10.08 -9.49
N PHE A 73 -3.66 10.91 -10.40
CA PHE A 73 -4.31 11.24 -11.67
C PHE A 73 -3.44 10.96 -12.89
N GLU A 74 -2.14 10.79 -12.69
CA GLU A 74 -1.17 10.60 -13.78
C GLU A 74 -0.84 9.11 -13.98
N GLY A 75 0.29 8.79 -14.60
CA GLY A 75 0.75 7.40 -14.81
C GLY A 75 1.98 7.07 -13.97
N CYS A 76 2.64 5.95 -14.33
CA CYS A 76 3.92 5.56 -13.76
C CYS A 76 5.00 6.63 -13.97
N GLY A 77 5.88 6.79 -12.98
CA GLY A 77 6.98 7.77 -12.99
C GLY A 77 6.57 9.20 -12.65
N LYS A 78 5.31 9.41 -12.26
CA LYS A 78 4.75 10.72 -11.94
C LYS A 78 4.34 10.82 -10.48
N GLN A 79 4.48 12.01 -9.92
CA GLN A 79 4.10 12.27 -8.54
C GLN A 79 2.56 12.39 -8.45
N ALA A 80 1.95 11.71 -7.49
CA ALA A 80 0.55 11.87 -7.14
C ALA A 80 0.29 13.19 -6.39
N MET A 81 -0.97 13.50 -6.12
CA MET A 81 -1.29 14.74 -5.41
C MET A 81 -0.98 14.68 -3.92
N TYR A 82 -1.43 13.63 -3.24
CA TYR A 82 -1.21 13.43 -1.81
C TYR A 82 -1.50 11.98 -1.41
N ILE A 83 -0.95 11.58 -0.26
CA ILE A 83 -1.32 10.37 0.47
C ILE A 83 -2.42 10.74 1.48
N HIS A 84 -3.53 10.01 1.51
CA HIS A 84 -4.59 10.15 2.50
C HIS A 84 -4.44 9.05 3.54
N MET A 85 -3.98 9.42 4.73
CA MET A 85 -4.00 8.58 5.93
C MET A 85 -5.34 8.77 6.64
N THR A 86 -6.11 7.70 6.83
CA THR A 86 -7.41 7.81 7.49
C THR A 86 -7.23 7.92 9.00
N SER A 87 -8.01 8.78 9.65
CA SER A 87 -7.99 8.92 11.12
C SER A 87 -8.22 7.58 11.82
N TYR A 88 -9.17 6.78 11.33
CA TYR A 88 -9.47 5.45 11.86
C TYR A 88 -8.25 4.52 11.80
N PHE A 89 -7.57 4.43 10.65
CA PHE A 89 -6.39 3.59 10.50
C PHE A 89 -5.32 3.97 11.52
N LEU A 90 -5.00 5.27 11.65
CA LEU A 90 -3.98 5.75 12.58
C LEU A 90 -4.34 5.49 14.05
N LEU A 91 -5.60 5.69 14.44
CA LEU A 91 -6.05 5.53 15.83
C LEU A 91 -6.17 4.06 16.25
N GLN A 92 -6.47 3.15 15.32
CA GLN A 92 -6.68 1.73 15.60
C GLN A 92 -5.39 0.89 15.49
N TYR A 93 -4.22 1.49 15.62
CA TYR A 93 -2.92 0.82 15.41
C TYR A 93 -2.79 -0.48 16.19
N ARG A 94 -3.22 -0.55 17.46
CA ARG A 94 -3.16 -1.77 18.27
C ARG A 94 -4.00 -2.93 17.73
N HIS A 95 -5.14 -2.63 17.12
CA HIS A 95 -6.05 -3.64 16.59
C HIS A 95 -5.66 -4.09 15.17
N LEU A 96 -5.07 -3.17 14.42
CA LEU A 96 -4.73 -3.34 13.01
C LEU A 96 -3.31 -3.84 12.77
N GLU A 97 -2.41 -3.71 13.75
CA GLU A 97 -1.01 -4.17 13.68
C GLU A 97 -0.89 -5.67 13.37
N GLN A 98 -1.83 -6.51 13.84
CA GLN A 98 -1.84 -7.94 13.52
C GLN A 98 -2.10 -8.26 12.03
N PHE A 99 -2.57 -7.27 11.25
CA PHE A 99 -2.86 -7.40 9.82
C PHE A 99 -1.83 -6.64 8.99
N TYR A 100 -1.61 -5.36 9.34
CA TYR A 100 -0.78 -4.43 8.57
C TYR A 100 0.66 -4.31 9.10
N GLY A 101 0.90 -4.74 10.34
CA GLY A 101 2.20 -4.62 11.00
C GLY A 101 2.61 -3.17 11.21
N ASP A 102 3.89 -2.90 10.95
CA ASP A 102 4.45 -1.57 11.07
C ASP A 102 3.82 -0.61 10.04
N TYR A 103 3.14 0.42 10.53
CA TYR A 103 2.54 1.46 9.70
C TYR A 103 3.56 2.23 8.86
N GLY A 104 4.84 2.20 9.25
CA GLY A 104 5.91 2.72 8.42
C GLY A 104 6.02 1.99 7.07
N ARG A 105 5.72 0.69 7.02
CA ARG A 105 5.67 -0.09 5.76
C ARG A 105 4.51 0.34 4.88
N VAL A 106 3.34 0.53 5.48
CA VAL A 106 2.15 1.05 4.77
C VAL A 106 2.41 2.45 4.22
N LEU A 107 3.07 3.32 4.99
CA LEU A 107 3.48 4.63 4.49
C LEU A 107 4.46 4.53 3.33
N VAL A 108 5.42 3.59 3.34
CA VAL A 108 6.36 3.42 2.22
C VAL A 108 5.68 2.85 0.97
N HIS A 109 4.66 2.01 1.14
CA HIS A 109 3.80 1.57 0.04
C HIS A 109 3.10 2.77 -0.61
N GLU A 110 2.41 3.59 0.18
CA GLU A 110 1.79 4.82 -0.31
C GLU A 110 2.81 5.82 -0.87
N TRP A 111 4.02 5.87 -0.31
CA TRP A 111 5.10 6.71 -0.83
C TRP A 111 5.53 6.29 -2.24
N GLY A 112 5.53 4.98 -2.53
CA GLY A 112 5.79 4.45 -3.87
C GLY A 112 4.76 4.94 -4.89
N HIS A 113 3.47 4.87 -4.55
CA HIS A 113 2.40 5.48 -5.33
C HIS A 113 2.63 6.99 -5.48
N TYR A 114 2.87 7.68 -4.36
CA TYR A 114 2.92 9.13 -4.32
C TYR A 114 4.12 9.71 -5.08
N ARG A 115 5.35 9.22 -4.92
CA ARG A 115 6.51 9.82 -5.59
C ARG A 115 6.78 9.30 -6.98
N TRP A 116 6.53 8.02 -7.20
CA TRP A 116 6.96 7.34 -8.42
C TRP A 116 5.80 6.81 -9.25
N GLY A 117 4.56 7.01 -8.81
CA GLY A 117 3.39 6.52 -9.54
C GLY A 117 3.40 5.01 -9.70
N LEU A 118 3.99 4.26 -8.75
CA LEU A 118 3.95 2.81 -8.80
C LEU A 118 2.49 2.35 -8.72
N PHE A 119 2.17 1.21 -9.31
CA PHE A 119 0.86 0.58 -9.19
C PHE A 119 0.90 -0.54 -8.17
N ASN A 120 -0.28 -0.93 -7.70
CA ASN A 120 -0.43 -2.14 -6.92
C ASN A 120 -0.04 -3.36 -7.76
N GLU A 121 0.72 -4.27 -7.15
CA GLU A 121 1.08 -5.57 -7.73
C GLU A 121 0.04 -6.65 -7.39
N TYR A 122 -1.16 -6.20 -7.04
CA TYR A 122 -2.35 -6.97 -6.78
C TYR A 122 -3.58 -6.21 -7.32
N PRO A 123 -4.71 -6.90 -7.54
CA PRO A 123 -5.89 -6.27 -8.10
C PRO A 123 -6.50 -5.26 -7.15
N ASP A 124 -6.72 -4.05 -7.64
CA ASP A 124 -7.38 -2.97 -6.88
C ASP A 124 -8.80 -2.75 -7.40
N VAL A 125 -9.75 -3.44 -6.78
CA VAL A 125 -11.18 -3.32 -7.12
C VAL A 125 -11.80 -1.99 -6.71
N VAL A 126 -11.10 -1.15 -5.94
CA VAL A 126 -11.63 0.15 -5.52
C VAL A 126 -11.32 1.19 -6.57
N THR A 127 -10.07 1.24 -7.03
CA THR A 127 -9.60 2.20 -8.05
C THR A 127 -9.86 1.70 -9.46
N ASP A 128 -9.72 0.39 -9.72
CA ASP A 128 -9.89 -0.27 -11.01
C ASP A 128 -11.13 -1.19 -11.03
N ARG A 129 -12.31 -0.62 -10.76
CA ARG A 129 -13.57 -1.38 -10.68
C ARG A 129 -13.95 -2.16 -11.94
N ARG A 130 -13.47 -1.75 -13.11
CA ARG A 130 -13.88 -2.32 -14.40
C ARG A 130 -12.93 -3.40 -14.86
N ASP A 131 -11.63 -3.23 -14.62
CA ASP A 131 -10.59 -4.05 -15.21
C ASP A 131 -9.83 -4.90 -14.17
N ALA A 132 -10.06 -4.69 -12.86
CA ALA A 132 -9.47 -5.52 -11.82
C ALA A 132 -9.86 -6.99 -11.98
N LYS A 133 -8.85 -7.83 -12.25
CA LYS A 133 -8.97 -9.29 -12.37
C LYS A 133 -8.08 -9.97 -11.34
N TYR A 134 -8.66 -10.87 -10.56
CA TYR A 134 -7.89 -11.67 -9.58
C TYR A 134 -7.17 -12.86 -10.16
N PHE A 135 -7.62 -13.35 -11.33
CA PHE A 135 -7.04 -14.51 -11.98
C PHE A 135 -6.99 -14.30 -13.49
N TYR A 136 -5.98 -14.87 -14.14
CA TYR A 136 -5.85 -14.95 -15.59
C TYR A 136 -5.42 -16.37 -16.00
N TYR A 137 -5.73 -16.78 -17.22
CA TYR A 137 -5.22 -18.04 -17.76
C TYR A 137 -3.81 -17.81 -18.33
N SER A 138 -2.82 -18.54 -17.82
CA SER A 138 -1.44 -18.47 -18.26
C SER A 138 -1.21 -19.46 -19.40
N ASP A 139 -1.02 -18.97 -20.63
CA ASP A 139 -0.77 -19.85 -21.77
C ASP A 139 0.54 -20.64 -21.63
N SER A 140 1.55 -20.07 -20.94
CA SER A 140 2.83 -20.72 -20.69
C SER A 140 2.72 -21.88 -19.71
N ASN A 141 2.00 -21.68 -18.60
CA ASN A 141 1.86 -22.69 -17.54
C ASN A 141 0.61 -23.56 -17.72
N ARG A 142 -0.27 -23.21 -18.66
CA ARG A 142 -1.56 -23.86 -18.97
C ARG A 142 -2.49 -24.00 -17.77
N ILE A 143 -2.41 -23.05 -16.84
CA ILE A 143 -3.21 -22.99 -15.61
C ILE A 143 -3.72 -21.57 -15.38
N TRP A 144 -4.76 -21.46 -14.56
CA TRP A 144 -5.26 -20.21 -14.02
C TRP A 144 -4.37 -19.75 -12.88
N GLU A 145 -3.75 -18.59 -13.09
CA GLU A 145 -2.84 -17.97 -12.14
C GLU A 145 -3.49 -16.78 -11.45
N PRO A 146 -3.15 -16.55 -10.18
CA PRO A 146 -3.52 -15.32 -9.50
C PRO A 146 -2.78 -14.13 -10.10
N ALA A 147 -3.49 -13.01 -10.27
CA ALA A 147 -2.89 -11.74 -10.66
C ALA A 147 -2.10 -11.16 -9.48
N SER A 148 -0.83 -11.55 -9.36
CA SER A 148 0.04 -11.20 -8.24
C SER A 148 1.49 -11.17 -8.69
N CYS A 149 2.26 -10.22 -8.14
CA CYS A 149 3.72 -10.20 -8.27
C CYS A 149 4.37 -10.11 -6.87
N PRO A 150 5.44 -10.90 -6.59
CA PRO A 150 6.15 -11.82 -7.49
C PRO A 150 5.61 -13.27 -7.47
N SER A 151 6.08 -14.07 -8.43
CA SER A 151 5.79 -15.51 -8.51
C SER A 151 6.38 -16.28 -7.32
N GLY A 152 5.62 -17.24 -6.76
CA GLY A 152 6.10 -18.14 -5.69
C GLY A 152 5.39 -17.95 -4.34
N TRP A 153 4.60 -16.89 -4.18
CA TRP A 153 3.75 -16.72 -3.02
C TRP A 153 2.68 -17.80 -2.95
N ARG A 154 2.50 -18.39 -1.77
CA ARG A 154 1.36 -19.26 -1.47
C ARG A 154 0.12 -18.39 -1.29
N LEU A 155 -0.67 -18.28 -2.34
CA LEU A 155 -1.94 -17.55 -2.33
C LEU A 155 -3.10 -18.51 -2.12
N ILE A 156 -4.01 -18.13 -1.24
CA ILE A 156 -5.22 -18.89 -0.93
C ILE A 156 -6.39 -18.21 -1.66
N PRO A 157 -7.05 -18.91 -2.61
CA PRO A 157 -8.22 -18.38 -3.29
C PRO A 157 -9.44 -18.43 -2.36
N LEU A 158 -9.94 -17.26 -2.00
CA LEU A 158 -11.03 -17.07 -1.05
C LEU A 158 -12.20 -16.29 -1.67
N LYS A 159 -13.40 -16.59 -1.20
CA LYS A 159 -14.62 -15.84 -1.55
C LYS A 159 -15.30 -15.34 -0.29
N TYR A 160 -15.59 -14.05 -0.26
CA TYR A 160 -16.34 -13.43 0.83
C TYR A 160 -17.78 -13.96 0.84
N THR A 161 -18.25 -14.37 2.01
CA THR A 161 -19.59 -14.97 2.21
C THR A 161 -20.57 -14.02 2.90
N GLY A 162 -20.10 -12.92 3.48
CA GLY A 162 -20.93 -12.03 4.32
C GLY A 162 -21.38 -12.63 5.65
N ARG A 163 -20.95 -13.85 6.00
CA ARG A 163 -21.37 -14.53 7.24
C ARG A 163 -20.56 -14.06 8.43
N THR A 164 -21.24 -13.82 9.56
CA THR A 164 -20.59 -13.53 10.84
C THR A 164 -19.80 -14.76 11.33
N GLY A 165 -18.60 -14.54 11.86
CA GLY A 165 -17.69 -15.60 12.36
C GLY A 165 -16.91 -16.36 11.28
N THR A 166 -17.48 -16.59 10.09
CA THR A 166 -16.80 -17.23 8.94
C THR A 166 -16.97 -16.40 7.66
N PRO A 167 -16.38 -15.18 7.62
CA PRO A 167 -16.60 -14.24 6.53
C PRO A 167 -16.06 -14.70 5.18
N TYR A 168 -15.20 -15.72 5.16
CA TYR A 168 -14.59 -16.25 3.95
C TYR A 168 -14.71 -17.77 3.88
N ARG A 169 -14.74 -18.29 2.65
CA ARG A 169 -14.59 -19.72 2.34
C ARG A 169 -13.63 -19.89 1.17
N LEU A 170 -13.11 -21.11 0.99
CA LEU A 170 -12.37 -21.46 -0.22
C LEU A 170 -13.24 -21.29 -1.47
N CYS A 171 -12.61 -20.82 -2.53
CA CYS A 171 -13.19 -20.76 -3.86
C CYS A 171 -13.55 -22.13 -4.41
N ARG A 172 -14.65 -22.21 -5.16
CA ARG A 172 -14.95 -23.35 -6.03
C ARG A 172 -14.10 -23.25 -7.30
N GLY A 173 -13.69 -24.41 -7.79
CA GLY A 173 -12.79 -24.52 -8.95
C GLY A 173 -11.33 -24.75 -8.52
N ASN A 174 -10.42 -24.69 -9.49
CA ASN A 174 -8.98 -24.89 -9.28
C ASN A 174 -8.17 -24.27 -10.42
N GLU A 175 -6.84 -24.35 -10.33
CA GLU A 175 -5.92 -23.82 -11.34
C GLU A 175 -6.09 -24.46 -12.74
N GLN A 176 -6.72 -25.63 -12.86
CA GLN A 176 -6.89 -26.30 -14.16
C GLN A 176 -8.14 -25.80 -14.89
N VAL A 177 -9.24 -25.57 -14.16
CA VAL A 177 -10.55 -25.21 -14.74
C VAL A 177 -10.96 -23.76 -14.50
N GLY A 178 -10.26 -23.05 -13.62
CA GLY A 178 -10.56 -21.69 -13.20
C GLY A 178 -11.35 -21.63 -11.90
N TYR A 179 -11.49 -20.41 -11.36
CA TYR A 179 -12.16 -20.13 -10.10
C TYR A 179 -13.50 -19.43 -10.32
N GLU A 180 -14.45 -19.65 -9.42
CA GLU A 180 -15.78 -19.02 -9.49
C GLU A 180 -15.73 -17.48 -9.41
N PHE A 181 -16.76 -16.81 -9.95
CA PHE A 181 -16.88 -15.35 -9.89
C PHE A 181 -16.89 -14.82 -8.45
N GLY A 182 -16.21 -13.70 -8.22
CA GLY A 182 -16.08 -13.06 -6.90
C GLY A 182 -15.00 -13.68 -6.00
N CYS A 183 -14.17 -14.57 -6.55
CA CYS A 183 -12.98 -15.06 -5.87
C CYS A 183 -11.86 -14.02 -5.87
N THR A 184 -11.18 -13.92 -4.74
CA THR A 184 -10.00 -13.10 -4.52
C THR A 184 -8.86 -13.97 -4.01
N THR A 185 -7.66 -13.40 -3.92
CA THR A 185 -6.46 -14.10 -3.44
C THR A 185 -5.97 -13.43 -2.17
N GLN A 186 -5.73 -14.23 -1.13
CA GLN A 186 -5.07 -13.76 0.08
C GLN A 186 -3.78 -14.53 0.27
N PRO A 187 -2.65 -13.86 0.52
CA PRO A 187 -1.43 -14.59 0.82
C PRO A 187 -1.54 -15.31 2.18
N SER A 188 -1.11 -16.57 2.22
CA SER A 188 -0.95 -17.35 3.44
C SER A 188 -0.02 -16.63 4.42
N ARG A 189 -0.20 -16.85 5.73
CA ARG A 189 0.77 -16.40 6.75
C ARG A 189 2.04 -17.27 6.74
N ASP A 190 1.86 -18.56 6.50
CA ASP A 190 2.96 -19.50 6.27
C ASP A 190 3.37 -19.41 4.79
N GLN A 191 4.43 -18.64 4.54
CA GLN A 191 5.06 -18.48 3.24
C GLN A 191 6.42 -19.19 3.26
N PRO A 192 6.84 -19.83 2.14
CA PRO A 192 8.24 -20.17 1.96
C PRO A 192 9.09 -18.89 1.96
N LEU A 193 10.42 -19.02 1.99
CA LEU A 193 11.32 -17.88 1.77
C LEU A 193 11.10 -17.35 0.35
N VAL A 194 10.23 -16.35 0.23
CA VAL A 194 9.88 -15.68 -1.02
C VAL A 194 10.19 -14.20 -0.87
N ALA A 195 10.88 -13.66 -1.88
CA ALA A 195 11.00 -12.23 -2.02
C ALA A 195 9.65 -11.64 -2.46
N GLY A 196 9.44 -10.35 -2.21
CA GLY A 196 8.23 -9.65 -2.57
C GLY A 196 8.50 -8.18 -2.79
N SER A 197 7.61 -7.54 -3.55
CA SER A 197 7.58 -6.10 -3.68
C SER A 197 6.83 -5.48 -2.52
N ILE A 198 7.27 -4.31 -2.08
CA ILE A 198 6.47 -3.44 -1.21
C ILE A 198 5.09 -3.18 -1.82
N MET A 199 4.95 -3.21 -3.15
CA MET A 199 3.68 -2.98 -3.85
C MET A 199 2.75 -4.21 -3.88
N HIS A 200 3.16 -5.36 -3.34
CA HIS A 200 2.39 -6.61 -3.39
C HIS A 200 1.19 -6.63 -2.42
N SER A 201 1.27 -5.94 -1.29
CA SER A 201 0.19 -5.91 -0.30
C SER A 201 0.50 -4.90 0.81
N TYR A 202 -0.53 -4.46 1.53
CA TYR A 202 -0.38 -3.81 2.84
C TYR A 202 -0.12 -4.79 3.99
N LEU A 203 -0.24 -6.09 3.75
CA LEU A 203 -0.08 -7.11 4.79
C LEU A 203 1.38 -7.24 5.25
N ASN A 204 1.56 -7.50 6.54
CA ASN A 204 2.88 -7.56 7.13
C ASN A 204 3.62 -8.87 6.85
N TYR A 205 4.50 -8.85 5.85
CA TYR A 205 5.43 -9.94 5.57
C TYR A 205 6.87 -9.48 5.79
N PRO A 206 7.58 -9.97 6.81
CA PRO A 206 8.95 -9.54 7.12
C PRO A 206 9.92 -9.67 5.95
N GLN A 207 9.72 -10.69 5.10
CA GLN A 207 10.54 -11.00 3.91
C GLN A 207 10.46 -9.92 2.83
N VAL A 208 9.37 -9.13 2.81
CA VAL A 208 9.19 -8.03 1.86
C VAL A 208 9.96 -6.83 2.38
N VAL A 209 11.02 -6.46 1.66
CA VAL A 209 11.91 -5.35 2.05
C VAL A 209 12.28 -4.43 0.89
N ASN A 210 11.95 -4.79 -0.34
CA ASN A 210 12.37 -4.08 -1.55
C ASN A 210 11.17 -3.74 -2.44
N PHE A 211 11.34 -2.73 -3.31
CA PHE A 211 10.48 -2.57 -4.48
C PHE A 211 10.95 -3.52 -5.58
N CYS A 212 10.05 -3.93 -6.48
CA CYS A 212 10.46 -4.61 -7.71
C CYS A 212 11.40 -3.72 -8.52
N ASP A 213 12.55 -4.26 -8.91
CA ASP A 213 13.52 -3.62 -9.78
C ASP A 213 14.10 -4.63 -10.77
N ASN A 214 14.75 -4.14 -11.83
CA ASN A 214 15.33 -4.98 -12.88
C ASN A 214 16.85 -5.13 -12.76
N TRP A 215 17.43 -4.97 -11.57
CA TRP A 215 18.88 -5.15 -11.40
C TRP A 215 19.25 -6.63 -11.34
N ALA A 216 20.11 -7.05 -12.26
CA ALA A 216 20.50 -8.45 -12.44
C ALA A 216 21.27 -9.06 -11.25
N ASP A 217 21.83 -8.25 -10.35
CA ASP A 217 22.63 -8.70 -9.22
C ASP A 217 21.81 -8.97 -7.94
N ASP A 218 20.50 -8.74 -7.95
CA ASP A 218 19.67 -8.90 -6.76
C ASP A 218 18.89 -10.23 -6.83
N GLN A 219 19.36 -11.24 -6.11
CA GLN A 219 18.64 -12.53 -5.98
C GLN A 219 17.26 -12.37 -5.30
N SER A 220 16.95 -11.19 -4.77
CA SER A 220 15.63 -10.84 -4.23
C SER A 220 14.71 -10.13 -5.24
N SER A 221 15.19 -9.79 -6.44
CA SER A 221 14.46 -9.01 -7.46
C SER A 221 14.01 -9.85 -8.67
N TYR A 222 13.71 -11.14 -8.48
CA TYR A 222 13.21 -12.00 -9.57
C TYR A 222 11.78 -11.62 -10.02
N THR A 223 11.56 -10.38 -10.46
CA THR A 223 10.46 -9.97 -11.34
C THR A 223 10.85 -8.68 -12.05
N THR A 224 10.90 -8.76 -13.38
CA THR A 224 11.44 -7.73 -14.27
C THR A 224 10.48 -6.54 -14.36
N VAL A 225 10.77 -5.42 -13.68
CA VAL A 225 10.13 -4.13 -13.99
C VAL A 225 11.18 -3.17 -14.52
N ARG A 226 11.12 -2.90 -15.83
CA ARG A 226 11.99 -1.93 -16.48
C ARG A 226 11.57 -0.52 -16.08
N HIS A 227 12.55 0.25 -15.58
CA HIS A 227 12.58 1.72 -15.40
C HIS A 227 12.20 2.27 -14.03
N LEU A 228 13.21 2.41 -13.15
CA LEU A 228 13.29 3.54 -12.22
C LEU A 228 14.75 4.04 -12.17
N ARG A 229 15.02 5.21 -12.76
CA ARG A 229 16.27 5.97 -12.54
C ARG A 229 16.00 7.04 -11.47
N ASN A 230 16.96 7.16 -10.54
CA ASN A 230 17.25 8.20 -9.55
C ASN A 230 16.21 9.30 -9.32
N ILE A 231 15.92 9.66 -8.05
CA ILE A 231 15.79 11.06 -7.55
C ILE A 231 15.61 11.07 -6.01
N THR A 232 16.12 12.13 -5.37
CA THR A 232 16.22 12.44 -3.93
C THR A 232 15.07 13.28 -3.32
N ASN A 233 14.91 13.17 -1.98
CA ASN A 233 14.48 14.18 -0.94
C ASN A 233 12.99 14.46 -0.57
N GLY A 234 12.79 14.58 0.77
CA GLY A 234 11.88 15.49 1.54
C GLY A 234 10.38 15.13 1.67
N VAL A 235 9.79 15.21 2.90
CA VAL A 235 8.36 14.89 3.20
C VAL A 235 7.70 15.89 4.14
N ARG A 236 6.45 16.27 3.87
CA ARG A 236 5.56 17.04 4.78
C ARG A 236 4.26 16.28 5.03
N ALA A 237 3.78 16.24 6.28
CA ALA A 237 2.56 15.51 6.66
C ALA A 237 1.67 16.33 7.59
N GLU A 238 0.34 16.23 7.49
CA GLU A 238 -0.58 17.12 8.21
C GLU A 238 -1.90 16.45 8.59
N ALA A 239 -2.56 16.92 9.66
CA ALA A 239 -3.91 16.52 10.05
C ALA A 239 -4.93 17.67 9.96
N THR A 240 -6.15 17.35 9.51
CA THR A 240 -7.24 18.26 9.09
C THR A 240 -7.42 19.60 9.81
N GLY A 241 -7.50 20.66 9.00
CA GLY A 241 -8.24 21.91 9.25
C GLY A 241 -8.93 22.37 7.94
N LYS A 242 -10.20 22.78 8.01
CA LYS A 242 -10.93 23.34 6.86
C LYS A 242 -10.37 24.74 6.55
N SER A 243 -10.12 25.04 5.27
CA SER A 243 -10.12 26.41 4.74
C SER A 243 -11.53 26.83 4.37
#